data_AF-Q2S4V5-F1
#
_entry.id   AF-Q2S4V5-F1
#
_cell.length_a   1.000
_cell.length_b   1.000
_cell.length_c   1.000
_cell.angle_alpha   90.00
_cell.angle_beta   90.00
_cell.angle_gamma   90.00
#
_symmetry.space_group_name_H-M   'P 1'
#
loop_
_entity.id
_entity.type
_entity.pdbx_description
1 polymer ?
#
loop_
_entity_poly.entity_id
_entity_poly.type
_entity_poly.pdbx_seq_one_letter_code
_entity_poly.pdbx_strand_id
1 'polypeptide(L)' 'MTHDDDFLRLAAEGGSHAVIVYVPRERSIGDIVRGLVRIARASSEEELHQQIRFL' A
#
# COMPACT_ATOMS: atom_id res chain seq x y z
N MET A 1 -4.86 19.71 -2.67
CA MET A 1 -4.63 18.26 -2.75
C MET A 1 -3.65 17.89 -1.68
N THR A 2 -4.15 17.25 -0.64
CA THR A 2 -3.30 16.53 0.33
C THR A 2 -3.06 15.13 -0.20
N HIS A 3 -2.00 14.46 0.26
CA HIS A 3 -1.71 13.07 -0.15
C HIS A 3 -2.83 12.09 0.19
N ASP A 4 -3.64 12.43 1.20
CA ASP A 4 -4.79 11.64 1.63
C ASP A 4 -5.90 11.67 0.57
N ASP A 5 -6.10 12.80 -0.12
CA ASP A 5 -7.11 12.93 -1.18
C ASP A 5 -6.80 12.00 -2.37
N ASP A 6 -5.55 11.96 -2.81
CA ASP A 6 -5.11 11.10 -3.92
C ASP A 6 -5.17 9.62 -3.54
N PHE A 7 -4.84 9.29 -2.29
CA PHE A 7 -4.93 7.94 -1.77
C PHE A 7 -6.38 7.44 -1.66
N LEU A 8 -7.27 8.28 -1.13
CA LEU A 8 -8.71 7.99 -1.08
C LEU A 8 -9.30 7.84 -2.48
N ARG A 9 -8.83 8.65 -3.44
CA ARG A 9 -9.23 8.52 -4.84
C ARG A 9 -8.79 7.20 -5.46
N LEU A 10 -7.53 6.79 -5.27
CA LEU A 10 -7.00 5.51 -5.74
C LEU A 10 -7.77 4.31 -5.16
N ALA A 11 -8.13 4.37 -3.88
CA ALA A 11 -8.99 3.36 -3.26
C ALA A 11 -10.41 3.36 -3.85
N ALA A 12 -10.98 4.54 -4.10
CA ALA A 12 -12.33 4.71 -4.63
C ALA A 12 -12.46 4.37 -6.13
N GLU A 13 -11.37 4.45 -6.90
CA GLU A 13 -11.34 4.05 -8.32
C GLU A 13 -11.66 2.55 -8.52
N GLY A 14 -11.55 1.74 -7.46
CA GLY A 14 -12.08 0.37 -7.44
C GLY A 14 -11.42 -0.60 -8.43
N GLY A 15 -10.29 -0.20 -9.03
CA GLY A 15 -9.51 -1.05 -9.91
C GLY A 15 -9.02 -2.30 -9.17
N SER A 16 -8.95 -3.43 -9.88
CA SER A 16 -8.40 -4.65 -9.30
C SER A 16 -6.93 -4.42 -8.95
N HIS A 17 -6.58 -4.57 -7.68
CA HIS A 17 -5.22 -4.38 -7.19
C HIS A 17 -4.86 -5.40 -6.11
N ALA A 18 -3.58 -5.78 -6.08
CA ALA A 18 -3.06 -6.70 -5.08
C ALA A 18 -3.05 -6.07 -3.69
N VAL A 19 -2.66 -4.81 -3.51
CA VAL A 19 -2.74 -4.02 -2.27
C VAL A 19 -2.33 -2.59 -2.58
N ILE A 20 -2.93 -1.59 -1.93
CA ILE A 20 -2.46 -0.20 -1.96
C ILE A 20 -1.70 0.08 -0.66
N VAL A 21 -0.49 0.61 -0.76
CA VAL A 21 0.37 0.87 0.40
C VAL A 21 0.67 2.35 0.55
N TYR A 22 0.28 2.93 1.67
CA TYR A 22 0.67 4.29 2.05
C TYR A 22 2.07 4.28 2.68
N VAL A 23 2.92 5.17 2.18
CA VAL A 23 4.29 5.36 2.69
C VAL A 23 4.44 6.81 3.17
N PRO A 24 4.78 7.04 4.45
CA PRO A 24 5.09 8.38 4.93
C PRO A 24 6.25 9.00 4.15
N ARG A 25 6.25 10.33 3.99
CA ARG A 25 7.40 11.04 3.42
C ARG A 25 8.65 10.77 4.28
N GLU A 26 9.84 10.86 3.67
CA GLU A 26 11.15 10.68 4.33
C GLU A 26 11.58 9.23 4.63
N ARG A 27 10.87 8.22 4.11
CA ARG A 27 11.37 6.84 4.08
C ARG A 27 12.43 6.64 2.99
N SER A 28 13.49 5.91 3.31
CA SER A 28 14.44 5.45 2.29
C SER A 28 13.79 4.38 1.40
N ILE A 29 14.18 4.32 0.11
CA ILE A 29 13.71 3.28 -0.81
C ILE A 29 13.97 1.87 -0.23
N GLY A 30 15.12 1.67 0.42
CA GLY A 30 15.46 0.40 1.05
C GLY A 30 14.48 -0.01 2.16
N ASP A 31 14.02 0.95 2.97
CA ASP A 31 13.01 0.69 4.01
C ASP A 31 11.64 0.39 3.43
N ILE A 32 11.27 1.06 2.34
CA ILE A 32 10.03 0.79 1.60
C ILE A 32 10.04 -0.65 1.07
N VAL A 33 11.11 -1.03 0.37
CA VAL A 33 11.26 -2.39 -0.18
C VAL A 33 11.23 -3.45 0.94
N ARG A 34 11.96 -3.22 2.05
CA ARG A 34 11.92 -4.13 3.22
C ARG A 34 10.52 -4.27 3.80
N GLY A 35 9.77 -3.17 3.88
CA GLY A 35 8.39 -3.16 4.34
C GLY A 35 7.46 -3.97 3.43
N LEU A 36 7.53 -3.75 2.11
CA LEU A 36 6.72 -4.48 1.13
C LEU A 36 7.00 -5.99 1.17
N VAL A 37 8.27 -6.40 1.30
CA VAL A 37 8.64 -7.82 1.44
C VAL A 37 8.04 -8.42 2.71
N ARG A 38 7.98 -7.68 3.82
CA ARG A 38 7.34 -8.16 5.05
C ARG A 38 5.84 -8.36 4.87
N ILE A 39 5.16 -7.41 4.24
CA ILE A 39 3.72 -7.51 3.93
C ILE A 39 3.45 -8.73 3.05
N ALA A 40 4.20 -8.91 1.97
CA ALA A 40 4.02 -10.03 1.05
C ALA A 40 4.29 -11.40 1.69
N ARG A 41 5.20 -11.48 2.67
CA ARG A 41 5.50 -12.74 3.38
C ARG A 41 4.52 -13.07 4.50
N ALA A 42 3.84 -12.06 5.03
CA ALA A 42 2.94 -12.19 6.18
C ALA A 42 1.47 -12.31 5.78
N SER A 43 1.16 -12.35 4.49
CA SER A 43 -0.22 -12.39 4.01
C SER A 43 -0.37 -13.24 2.77
N SER A 44 -1.50 -13.92 2.63
CA SER A 44 -1.86 -14.62 1.38
C SER A 44 -2.30 -13.63 0.29
N GLU A 45 -2.39 -14.10 -0.96
CA GLU A 45 -2.89 -13.28 -2.06
C GLU A 45 -4.34 -12.82 -1.82
N GLU A 46 -5.21 -13.69 -1.28
CA GLU A 46 -6.57 -13.29 -0.91
C GLU A 46 -6.59 -12.26 0.23
N GLU A 47 -5.68 -12.35 1.20
CA GLU A 47 -5.58 -11.40 2.33
C GLU A 47 -5.01 -10.04 1.92
N LEU A 48 -4.39 -9.94 0.75
CA LEU A 48 -3.89 -8.69 0.21
C LEU A 48 -4.91 -8.06 -0.74
N HIS A 49 -5.68 -8.87 -1.48
CA HIS A 49 -6.57 -8.39 -2.52
C HIS A 49 -7.52 -7.29 -2.03
N GLN A 50 -7.54 -6.18 -2.76
CA GLN A 50 -8.29 -4.97 -2.43
C GLN A 50 -8.05 -4.38 -1.03
N GLN A 51 -6.94 -4.75 -0.37
CA GLN A 51 -6.58 -4.16 0.93
C GLN A 51 -5.78 -2.87 0.78
N ILE A 52 -5.86 -2.09 1.85
CA ILE A 52 -5.08 -0.89 2.06
C ILE A 52 -4.18 -1.10 3.28
N ARG A 53 -2.88 -0.84 3.15
CA ARG A 53 -1.90 -1.01 4.24
C ARG A 53 -1.02 0.21 4.40
N PHE A 54 -0.48 0.37 5.61
CA PHE A 54 0.40 1.46 5.98
C PHE A 54 1.79 0.91 6.28
N LEU A 55 2.83 1.58 5.78
CA LEU A 55 4.22 1.22 6.04
C LEU A 55 4.86 2.00 7.17
#